data_AF-A0A7C1HV93-F1
#
_entry.id   AF-A0A7C1HV93-F1
#
_cell.length_a   1.000
_cell.length_b   1.000
_cell.length_c   1.000
_cell.angle_alpha   90.00
_cell.angle_beta   90.00
_cell.angle_gamma   90.00
#
_symmetry.space_group_name_H-M   'P 1'
#
loop_
_entity.id
_entity.type
_entity.pdbx_description
1 polymer ?
#
loop_
_entity_poly.entity_id
_entity_poly.type
_entity_poly.pdbx_seq_one_letter_code
_entity_poly.pdbx_strand_id
1 'polypeptide(L)' 'MTAEELTDHPIDPVPLYLIPQIISGEIRRHGGTISEMNIRRTGGHIYAITIRTRTEGGESDAA' A
#
# COMPACT_ATOMS: atom_id res chain seq x y z
N MET A 1 10.97 3.79 -21.68
CA MET A 1 10.75 4.21 -20.28
C MET A 1 9.23 4.24 -20.09
N THR A 2 8.63 3.07 -19.84
CA THR A 2 7.18 2.94 -19.65
C THR A 2 6.80 3.67 -18.37
N ALA A 3 5.81 4.56 -18.44
CA ALA A 3 5.24 5.17 -17.25
C ALA A 3 4.54 4.05 -16.47
N GLU A 4 5.12 3.67 -15.34
CA GLU A 4 4.47 2.74 -14.41
C GLU A 4 3.24 3.44 -13.84
N GLU A 5 2.06 2.88 -14.09
CA GLU A 5 0.83 3.38 -13.50
C GLU A 5 0.84 3.03 -12.01
N LEU A 6 0.72 4.04 -11.16
CA LEU A 6 0.67 3.90 -9.71
C LEU A 6 -0.77 4.12 -9.23
N THR A 7 -1.26 3.19 -8.43
CA THR A 7 -2.59 3.25 -7.82
C THR A 7 -2.45 3.44 -6.31
N ASP A 8 -3.15 4.44 -5.77
CA ASP A 8 -3.20 4.72 -4.33
C ASP A 8 -4.36 3.95 -3.68
N HIS A 9 -4.05 3.21 -2.60
CA HIS A 9 -5.01 2.50 -1.75
C HIS A 9 -5.01 3.15 -0.36
N PRO A 10 -5.93 4.10 -0.09
CA PRO A 10 -6.05 4.71 1.22
C PRO A 10 -6.72 3.76 2.20
N ILE A 11 -6.25 3.78 3.45
CA ILE A 11 -6.82 3.01 4.56
C ILE A 11 -7.39 4.01 5.57
N ASP A 12 -8.52 3.64 6.18
CA ASP A 12 -9.10 4.42 7.26
C ASP A 12 -8.09 4.68 8.38
N PRO A 13 -8.11 5.86 9.03
CA PRO A 13 -7.15 6.17 10.08
C PRO A 13 -7.21 5.18 11.25
N VAL A 14 -6.04 4.65 11.63
CA VAL A 14 -5.92 3.66 12.71
C VAL A 14 -5.05 4.15 13.86
N PRO A 15 -5.25 3.65 15.09
CA PRO A 15 -4.29 3.83 16.17
C PRO A 15 -2.89 3.29 15.84
N LEU A 16 -1.85 3.93 16.40
CA LEU A 16 -0.44 3.57 16.23
C LEU A 16 -0.16 2.08 16.42
N TYR A 17 -0.78 1.45 17.43
CA TYR A 17 -0.54 0.05 17.75
C TYR A 17 -1.08 -0.94 16.70
N LEU A 18 -1.99 -0.50 15.83
CA LEU A 18 -2.53 -1.33 14.74
C LEU A 18 -1.70 -1.23 13.45
N ILE A 19 -0.80 -0.25 13.33
CA ILE A 19 -0.01 -0.03 12.11
C ILE A 19 0.73 -1.31 11.67
N PRO A 20 1.43 -2.07 12.55
CA PRO A 20 2.08 -3.31 12.15
C PRO A 20 1.12 -4.38 11.59
N GLN A 21 -0.10 -4.47 12.16
CA GLN A 21 -1.11 -5.43 11.72
C GLN A 21 -1.68 -5.05 10.36
N ILE A 22 -1.98 -3.76 10.16
CA ILE A 22 -2.45 -3.23 8.88
C ILE A 22 -1.40 -3.45 7.79
N ILE A 23 -0.14 -3.07 8.05
CA ILE A 23 0.97 -3.29 7.09
C ILE A 23 1.09 -4.77 6.72
N SER A 24 1.02 -5.67 7.70
CA SER A 24 1.09 -7.11 7.44
C SER A 24 -0.05 -7.59 6.54
N GLY A 25 -1.27 -7.06 6.72
CA GLY A 25 -2.42 -7.33 5.87
C GLY A 25 -2.21 -6.85 4.44
N GLU A 26 -1.73 -5.62 4.27
CA GLU A 26 -1.53 -5.03 2.95
C GLU A 26 -0.35 -5.62 2.18
N ILE A 27 0.73 -6.02 2.88
CA ILE A 27 1.81 -6.81 2.26
C ILE A 27 1.27 -8.13 1.71
N ARG A 28 0.39 -8.81 2.45
CA ARG A 28 -0.22 -10.07 1.98
C ARG A 28 -1.18 -9.85 0.82
N ARG A 29 -1.88 -8.71 0.78
CA ARG A 29 -2.88 -8.38 -0.25
C ARG A 29 -2.23 -7.96 -1.56
N HIS A 30 -1.23 -7.06 -1.49
CA HIS A 30 -0.64 -6.43 -2.67
C HIS A 30 0.72 -7.01 -3.04
N GLY A 31 1.43 -7.64 -2.09
CA GLY A 31 2.66 -8.36 -2.36
C GLY A 31 3.73 -7.51 -3.05
N GLY A 32 4.36 -8.09 -4.08
CA GLY A 32 5.46 -7.47 -4.83
C GLY A 32 5.07 -6.22 -5.63
N THR A 33 3.77 -5.91 -5.74
CA THR A 33 3.30 -4.71 -6.45
C THR A 33 3.48 -3.43 -5.64
N ILE A 34 3.72 -3.52 -4.33
CA ILE A 34 3.86 -2.34 -3.46
C ILE A 34 5.13 -1.57 -3.85
N SER A 35 4.96 -0.30 -4.21
CA SER A 35 6.06 0.62 -4.48
C SER A 35 6.38 1.53 -3.30
N GLU A 36 5.36 1.93 -2.52
CA GLU A 36 5.50 2.86 -1.40
C GLU A 36 4.40 2.59 -0.35
N MET A 37 4.73 2.81 0.93
CA MET A 37 3.75 2.98 2.00
C MET A 37 3.95 4.32 2.68
N ASN A 38 2.95 5.20 2.62
CA ASN A 38 2.98 6.48 3.31
C ASN A 38 2.15 6.39 4.60
N ILE A 39 2.77 6.74 5.73
CA ILE A 39 2.11 6.69 7.05
C ILE A 39 2.22 8.08 7.66
N ARG A 40 1.08 8.74 7.85
CA ARG A 40 1.01 10.11 8.34
C ARG A 40 0.15 10.20 9.60
N ARG A 41 0.71 10.78 10.66
CA ARG A 41 -0.04 11.12 11.86
C ARG A 41 -1.10 12.18 11.54
N THR A 42 -2.36 11.94 11.87
CA THR A 42 -3.47 12.88 11.64
C THR A 42 -3.80 13.70 12.89
N GLY A 43 -3.58 13.12 14.07
CA GLY A 43 -3.78 13.74 15.38
C GLY A 43 -3.75 12.71 16.49
N GLY A 44 -3.35 13.08 17.71
CA GLY A 44 -3.24 12.13 18.82
C GLY A 44 -2.33 10.94 18.46
N HIS A 45 -2.80 9.71 18.68
CA HIS A 45 -2.11 8.49 18.26
C HIS A 45 -2.76 7.83 17.04
N ILE A 46 -3.45 8.62 16.20
CA ILE A 46 -4.14 8.15 14.99
C ILE A 46 -3.33 8.48 13.75
N TYR A 47 -3.26 7.53 12.81
CA TYR A 47 -2.44 7.57 11.61
C TYR A 47 -3.24 7.16 10.39
N ALA A 48 -3.15 7.96 9.33
CA ALA A 48 -3.63 7.58 8.00
C ALA A 48 -2.52 6.82 7.27
N ILE A 49 -2.92 5.82 6.48
CA ILE A 49 -2.00 5.00 5.70
C ILE A 49 -2.45 5.04 4.24
N THR A 50 -1.51 5.21 3.32
CA THR A 50 -1.75 5.09 1.88
C THR A 50 -0.71 4.15 1.30
N ILE A 51 -1.17 3.09 0.63
CA ILE A 51 -0.31 2.14 -0.06
C ILE A 51 -0.32 2.49 -1.54
N ARG A 52 0.86 2.63 -2.15
CA ARG A 52 0.98 2.78 -3.59
C ARG A 52 1.39 1.45 -4.19
N THR A 53 0.65 0.99 -5.18
CA THR A 53 0.99 -0.21 -5.96
C THR A 53 1.27 0.16 -7.40
N ARG A 54 2.27 -0.50 -7.98
CA ARG A 54 2.49 -0.53 -9.41
C ARG A 54 1.47 -1.46 -10.06
N THR A 55 0.74 -0.96 -11.06
CA THR A 55 -0.02 -1.84 -11.94
C THR A 55 0.99 -2.67 -12.73
N GLU A 56 1.04 -3.98 -12.48
CA GLU A 56 1.74 -4.88 -13.38
C GLU A 56 1.01 -4.78 -14.73
N GLY A 57 1.66 -4.16 -15.73
CA GLY A 57 1.18 -4.25 -17.10
C GLY A 57 1.13 -5.73 -17.43
N GLY A 58 -0.08 -6.27 -17.54
CA GLY A 58 -0.30 -7.70 -17.66
C GLY A 58 0.48 -8.28 -18.84
N GLU A 59 1.46 -9.11 -18.53
CA GLU A 59 1.93 -10.18 -19.39
C GLU A 59 2.55 -11.25 -18.48
N SER A 60 1.70 -12.16 -18.01
CA SER A 60 2.11 -13.48 -17.55
C SER A 60 1.08 -14.51 -18.01
N ASP A 61 0.88 -14.56 -19.33
CA ASP A 61 0.61 -15.81 -20.02
C ASP A 61 1.87 -16.16 -20.83
N ALA A 62 2.75 -16.97 -20.25
CA ALA A 62 3.75 -17.71 -21.00
C ALA A 62 4.36 -18.83 -20.15
N ALA A 63 3.92 -20.05 -20.49
CA ALA A 63 4.55 -21.37 -20.32
C ALA A 63 4.39 -22.12 -18.99
#